data_AF-A0A2C9VMH0-F1
#
_entry.id   AF-A0A2C9VMH0-F1
#
_cell.length_a   1.000
_cell.length_b   1.000
_cell.length_c   1.000
_cell.angle_alpha   90.00
_cell.angle_beta   90.00
_cell.angle_gamma   90.00
#
_symmetry.space_group_name_H-M   'P 1'
#
loop_
_entity.id
_entity.type
_entity.pdbx_description
1 polymer ?
#
loop_
_entity_poly.entity_id
_entity_poly.type
_entity_poly.pdbx_seq_one_letter_code
_entity_poly.pdbx_strand_id
1 'polypeptide(L)'
;MLLDVKPTELPDAPNGAKYFIISLLSPLNSGETATLEVLYLLTHSLEPFPAEISQSDLQLVYYHDSAIILSPYHIKQQTTFIKTPTAKVESFTRVGPTNHVSKELKYGPYEDRPPYSFSPIIVHFENNNPFAVVEELVREVEISHWGNLQITEQYKLVHAGARHKGVFSRVDYQNRPSFNGVSSFKHLLAILPPRTHSVYYRDEIGNISSSHFRTDNRKSELEIEPRYPLFGGWKATFVIGYGLPLQDFLFESSDGKRYLNFSFGCPLAETVVDKLTVKVVLPEGSKEPSAVVPFPVEQHVETKYSYLDVVGRTVLVLEKKNVVPEHNSPFQVYYSFNQMVVLAEPLMLVSAFFFLFVACVAYLHIDLSIHK
;
A
#
# COMPACT_ATOMS: atom_id res chain seq x y z
N MET A 1 6.04 19.73 13.59
CA MET A 1 6.62 18.51 14.22
C MET A 1 5.48 17.55 14.43
N LEU A 2 5.59 16.29 14.00
CA LEU A 2 4.50 15.32 14.18
C LEU A 2 4.41 14.93 15.66
N LEU A 3 3.20 14.95 16.20
CA LEU A 3 2.92 14.54 17.58
C LEU A 3 2.55 13.05 17.59
N ASP A 4 2.87 12.38 18.69
CA ASP A 4 2.49 10.98 18.89
C ASP A 4 0.98 10.89 19.15
N VAL A 5 0.31 9.99 18.43
CA VAL A 5 -1.14 9.78 18.49
C VAL A 5 -1.42 8.35 18.88
N LYS A 6 -2.07 8.15 20.04
CA LYS A 6 -2.40 6.82 20.54
C LYS A 6 -3.91 6.61 20.61
N PRO A 7 -4.44 5.51 20.05
CA PRO A 7 -5.83 5.15 20.29
C PRO A 7 -6.04 4.85 21.77
N THR A 8 -7.18 5.25 22.33
CA THR A 8 -7.58 4.92 23.69
C THR A 8 -9.04 4.53 23.75
N GLU A 9 -9.36 3.58 24.61
CA GLU A 9 -10.73 3.19 24.94
C GLU A 9 -11.06 3.80 26.30
N LEU A 10 -11.74 4.95 26.29
CA LEU A 10 -12.32 5.52 27.51
C LEU A 10 -13.74 4.97 27.67
N PRO A 11 -14.13 4.50 28.88
CA PRO A 11 -15.42 3.86 29.12
C PRO A 11 -16.63 4.76 28.88
N ASP A 12 -16.44 6.09 28.91
CA ASP A 12 -17.52 7.09 28.85
C ASP A 12 -17.79 7.59 27.42
N ALA A 13 -17.41 6.84 26.39
CA ALA A 13 -17.62 7.25 25.00
C ALA A 13 -19.10 7.16 24.59
N PRO A 14 -19.77 8.27 24.20
CA PRO A 14 -21.13 8.18 23.70
C PRO A 14 -21.14 7.43 22.36
N ASN A 15 -22.12 6.53 22.20
CA ASN A 15 -22.42 5.84 20.94
C ASN A 15 -21.23 5.09 20.30
N GLY A 16 -20.29 4.59 21.10
CA GLY A 16 -19.13 3.83 20.59
C GLY A 16 -18.07 4.68 19.91
N ALA A 17 -18.05 5.99 20.16
CA ALA A 17 -16.98 6.87 19.70
C ALA A 17 -15.61 6.38 20.19
N LYS A 18 -14.60 6.47 19.31
CA LYS A 18 -13.21 6.14 19.66
C LYS A 18 -12.44 7.41 19.93
N TYR A 19 -11.57 7.35 20.93
CA TYR A 19 -10.72 8.47 21.30
C TYR A 19 -9.30 8.27 20.83
N PHE A 20 -8.65 9.39 20.56
CA PHE A 20 -7.22 9.45 20.29
C PHE A 20 -6.60 10.46 21.26
N ILE A 21 -5.50 10.06 21.89
CA ILE A 21 -4.72 10.90 22.77
C ILE A 21 -3.56 11.46 21.97
N ILE A 22 -3.39 12.79 22.03
CA ILE A 22 -2.28 13.52 21.44
C ILE A 22 -1.45 14.09 22.59
N SER A 23 -0.18 13.71 22.67
CA SER A 23 0.74 14.23 23.68
C SER A 23 1.46 15.49 23.18
N LEU A 24 1.26 16.62 23.87
CA LEU A 24 1.96 17.87 23.58
C LEU A 24 3.44 17.77 24.02
N LEU A 25 4.35 18.38 23.26
CA LEU A 25 5.78 18.38 23.57
C LEU A 25 6.10 19.17 24.84
N SER A 26 5.40 20.28 25.03
CA SER A 26 5.50 21.14 26.21
C SER A 26 4.12 21.25 26.86
N PRO A 27 4.02 21.11 28.20
CA PRO A 27 2.76 21.30 28.89
C PRO A 27 2.26 22.73 28.71
N LEU A 28 0.95 22.87 28.57
CA LEU A 28 0.28 24.16 28.41
C LEU A 28 -0.09 24.70 29.79
N ASN A 29 0.34 25.93 30.12
CA ASN A 29 -0.05 26.55 31.39
C ASN A 29 -1.50 27.05 31.36
N SER A 30 -2.08 27.29 32.54
CA SER A 30 -3.44 27.82 32.64
C SER A 30 -3.58 29.18 31.93
N GLY A 31 -4.48 29.25 30.95
CA GLY A 31 -4.75 30.46 30.15
C GLY A 31 -3.90 30.61 28.88
N GLU A 32 -2.93 29.71 28.65
CA GLU A 32 -2.20 29.68 27.39
C GLU A 32 -3.05 29.05 26.26
N THR A 33 -2.66 29.33 25.02
CA THR A 33 -3.33 28.84 23.82
C THR A 33 -2.35 28.07 22.96
N ALA A 34 -2.82 27.00 22.32
CA ALA A 34 -2.05 26.21 21.38
C ALA A 34 -2.87 25.95 20.11
N THR A 35 -2.19 25.98 18.96
CA THR A 35 -2.79 25.64 17.68
C THR A 35 -2.39 24.22 17.31
N LEU A 36 -3.38 23.38 17.00
CA LEU A 36 -3.17 22.00 16.57
C LEU A 36 -3.72 21.82 15.16
N GLU A 37 -2.93 21.22 14.29
CA GLU A 37 -3.36 20.77 12.97
C GLU A 37 -3.49 19.25 13.00
N VAL A 38 -4.65 18.74 12.63
CA VAL A 38 -4.98 17.31 12.67
C VAL A 38 -5.32 16.84 11.27
N LEU A 39 -4.53 15.91 10.74
CA LEU A 39 -4.83 15.20 9.50
C LEU A 39 -5.52 13.88 9.84
N TYR A 40 -6.75 13.71 9.36
CA TYR A 40 -7.51 12.49 9.52
C TYR A 40 -7.90 11.95 8.14
N LEU A 41 -7.54 10.69 7.88
CA LEU A 41 -7.70 10.06 6.58
C LEU A 41 -8.67 8.90 6.71
N LEU A 42 -9.71 8.96 5.89
CA LEU A 42 -10.77 7.98 5.85
C LEU A 42 -10.71 7.21 4.53
N THR A 43 -10.77 5.89 4.63
CA THR A 43 -10.92 5.00 3.48
C THR A 43 -12.37 4.54 3.40
N HIS A 44 -12.83 4.16 2.20
CA HIS A 44 -14.18 3.62 1.97
C HIS A 44 -15.34 4.48 2.49
N SER A 45 -15.18 5.80 2.56
CA SER A 45 -16.22 6.73 3.04
C SER A 45 -17.09 7.34 1.94
N LEU A 46 -16.74 7.12 0.67
CA LEU A 46 -17.53 7.55 -0.47
C LEU A 46 -18.33 6.36 -1.00
N GLU A 47 -19.65 6.47 -0.99
CA GLU A 47 -20.55 5.43 -1.46
C GLU A 47 -21.09 5.78 -2.86
N PRO A 48 -20.87 4.95 -3.88
CA PRO A 48 -21.43 5.21 -5.21
C PRO A 48 -22.96 5.18 -5.22
N PHE A 49 -23.57 6.26 -5.70
CA PHE A 49 -25.03 6.33 -5.88
C PHE A 49 -25.39 7.12 -7.15
N PRO A 50 -25.95 6.47 -8.18
CA PRO A 50 -26.43 5.08 -8.19
C PRO A 50 -25.30 4.05 -8.07
N ALA A 51 -25.59 2.90 -7.44
CA ALA A 51 -24.61 1.83 -7.22
C ALA A 51 -24.13 1.16 -8.53
N GLU A 52 -24.89 1.33 -9.61
CA GLU A 52 -24.65 0.78 -10.92
C GLU A 52 -24.81 1.86 -11.99
N ILE A 53 -23.84 1.98 -12.90
CA ILE A 53 -23.80 2.96 -13.98
C ILE A 53 -23.45 2.30 -15.32
N SER A 54 -24.02 2.80 -16.42
CA SER A 54 -23.63 2.36 -17.76
C SER A 54 -22.28 2.96 -18.17
N GLN A 55 -21.75 2.54 -19.32
CA GLN A 55 -20.46 2.99 -19.83
C GLN A 55 -20.38 4.52 -20.05
N SER A 56 -21.51 5.17 -20.34
CA SER A 56 -21.60 6.61 -20.67
C SER A 56 -22.09 7.47 -19.51
N ASP A 57 -22.50 6.85 -18.40
CA ASP A 57 -23.06 7.56 -17.26
C ASP A 57 -21.95 8.17 -16.40
N LEU A 58 -22.29 9.27 -15.73
CA LEU A 58 -21.40 9.93 -14.78
C LEU A 58 -21.47 9.24 -13.43
N GLN A 59 -20.33 9.15 -12.75
CA GLN A 59 -20.25 8.59 -11.41
C GLN A 59 -20.59 9.69 -10.38
N LEU A 60 -21.62 9.41 -9.58
CA LEU A 60 -22.05 10.22 -8.45
C LEU A 60 -21.81 9.43 -7.17
N VAL A 61 -21.46 10.12 -6.09
CA VAL A 61 -21.18 9.49 -4.78
C VAL A 61 -21.84 10.25 -3.65
N TYR A 62 -22.23 9.53 -2.60
CA TYR A 62 -22.59 10.09 -1.31
C TYR A 62 -21.37 10.17 -0.39
N TYR A 63 -21.28 11.28 0.32
CA TYR A 63 -20.43 11.45 1.50
C TYR A 63 -21.33 11.67 2.71
N HIS A 64 -21.17 10.82 3.72
CA HIS A 64 -21.93 10.86 4.97
C HIS A 64 -21.02 11.29 6.11
N ASP A 65 -21.37 12.39 6.78
CA ASP A 65 -20.61 12.91 7.93
C ASP A 65 -21.50 13.83 8.78
N SER A 66 -20.91 14.68 9.61
CA SER A 66 -21.57 15.72 10.38
C SER A 66 -21.06 17.11 10.00
N ALA A 67 -21.97 18.09 10.00
CA ALA A 67 -21.62 19.51 9.84
C ALA A 67 -20.75 20.03 10.99
N ILE A 68 -20.84 19.39 12.17
CA ILE A 68 -20.12 19.74 13.40
C ILE A 68 -19.12 18.62 13.72
N ILE A 69 -17.91 18.96 14.16
CA ILE A 69 -16.90 17.95 14.48
C ILE A 69 -17.28 17.28 15.80
N LEU A 70 -17.20 15.95 15.83
CA LEU A 70 -17.42 15.20 17.06
C LEU A 70 -16.22 15.43 18.00
N SER A 71 -16.41 16.22 19.05
CA SER A 71 -15.36 16.58 20.01
C SER A 71 -15.80 16.31 21.46
N PRO A 72 -14.90 15.80 22.33
CA PRO A 72 -15.16 15.70 23.77
C PRO A 72 -15.07 17.05 24.48
N TYR A 73 -14.56 18.09 23.81
CA TYR A 73 -14.41 19.42 24.37
C TYR A 73 -15.52 20.35 23.89
N HIS A 74 -15.81 21.36 24.69
CA HIS A 74 -16.73 22.43 24.31
C HIS A 74 -16.13 23.23 23.14
N ILE A 75 -16.93 23.48 22.11
CA ILE A 75 -16.51 24.21 20.91
C ILE A 75 -17.13 25.59 20.95
N LYS A 76 -16.28 26.61 21.12
CA LYS A 76 -16.70 28.02 21.10
C LYS A 76 -17.18 28.46 19.72
N GLN A 77 -16.43 28.11 18.67
CA GLN A 77 -16.76 28.46 17.29
C GLN A 77 -16.22 27.41 16.33
N GLN A 78 -17.01 27.04 15.31
CA GLN A 78 -16.60 26.13 14.26
C GLN A 78 -17.11 26.57 12.89
N THR A 79 -16.30 26.36 11.87
CA THR A 79 -16.72 26.39 10.46
C THR A 79 -16.17 25.15 9.76
N THR A 80 -17.01 24.47 8.99
CA THR A 80 -16.63 23.26 8.23
C THR A 80 -16.70 23.56 6.75
N PHE A 81 -15.65 23.19 6.01
CA PHE A 81 -15.58 23.33 4.56
C PHE A 81 -15.45 21.95 3.93
N ILE A 82 -16.34 21.63 2.99
CA ILE A 82 -16.28 20.41 2.19
C ILE A 82 -15.96 20.80 0.76
N LYS A 83 -14.83 20.33 0.24
CA LYS A 83 -14.38 20.56 -1.13
C LYS A 83 -14.68 19.35 -2.00
N THR A 84 -15.45 19.54 -3.06
CA THR A 84 -15.78 18.49 -4.02
C THR A 84 -14.84 18.52 -5.23
N PRO A 85 -14.64 17.39 -5.94
CA PRO A 85 -13.77 17.36 -7.13
C PRO A 85 -14.26 18.28 -8.25
N THR A 86 -15.58 18.36 -8.41
CA THR A 86 -16.28 19.17 -9.41
C THR A 86 -17.26 20.13 -8.73
N ALA A 87 -17.73 21.14 -9.48
CA ALA A 87 -18.75 22.09 -9.00
C ALA A 87 -20.18 21.53 -9.07
N LYS A 88 -20.33 20.29 -9.51
CA LYS A 88 -21.62 19.63 -9.70
C LYS A 88 -21.98 18.84 -8.45
N VAL A 89 -22.73 19.50 -7.57
CA VAL A 89 -23.35 18.91 -6.39
C VAL A 89 -24.83 18.69 -6.73
N GLU A 90 -25.28 17.44 -6.67
CA GLU A 90 -26.65 17.05 -6.96
C GLU A 90 -27.59 17.43 -5.80
N SER A 91 -27.18 17.11 -4.58
CA SER A 91 -27.91 17.47 -3.37
C SER A 91 -26.99 17.55 -2.15
N PHE A 92 -27.38 18.32 -1.15
CA PHE A 92 -26.70 18.38 0.15
C PHE A 92 -27.69 18.73 1.26
N THR A 93 -27.46 18.19 2.46
CA THR A 93 -28.26 18.52 3.65
C THR A 93 -28.06 19.98 4.05
N ARG A 94 -29.14 20.73 4.25
CA ARG A 94 -29.05 22.14 4.69
C ARG A 94 -29.12 22.21 6.22
N VAL A 95 -27.99 22.57 6.86
CA VAL A 95 -27.90 22.79 8.31
C VAL A 95 -27.47 24.23 8.55
N GLY A 96 -28.45 25.11 8.77
CA GLY A 96 -28.23 26.55 8.82
C GLY A 96 -27.27 27.00 9.93
N PRO A 97 -26.33 27.94 9.66
CA PRO A 97 -26.06 28.57 8.36
C PRO A 97 -25.27 27.65 7.41
N THR A 98 -25.66 27.61 6.12
CA THR A 98 -24.96 26.86 5.07
C THR A 98 -24.83 27.73 3.82
N ASN A 99 -23.68 27.68 3.14
CA ASN A 99 -23.47 28.33 1.85
C ASN A 99 -22.77 27.36 0.87
N HIS A 100 -23.06 27.50 -0.42
CA HIS A 100 -22.44 26.72 -1.49
C HIS A 100 -21.88 27.65 -2.55
N VAL A 101 -20.57 27.57 -2.80
CA VAL A 101 -19.89 28.37 -3.82
C VAL A 101 -19.01 27.45 -4.66
N SER A 102 -19.39 27.26 -5.93
CA SER A 102 -18.62 26.48 -6.90
C SER A 102 -18.33 25.04 -6.44
N LYS A 103 -17.12 24.75 -5.95
CA LYS A 103 -16.68 23.42 -5.48
C LYS A 103 -16.67 23.29 -3.95
N GLU A 104 -17.12 24.30 -3.23
CA GLU A 104 -16.94 24.38 -1.79
C GLU A 104 -18.28 24.59 -1.07
N LEU A 105 -18.59 23.69 -0.16
CA LEU A 105 -19.74 23.73 0.73
C LEU A 105 -19.28 24.19 2.12
N LYS A 106 -19.85 25.28 2.60
CA LYS A 106 -19.55 25.85 3.91
C LYS A 106 -20.71 25.60 4.87
N TYR A 107 -20.41 24.96 5.99
CA TYR A 107 -21.31 24.80 7.14
C TYR A 107 -20.82 25.66 8.31
N GLY A 108 -21.72 26.44 8.91
CA GLY A 108 -21.37 27.41 9.94
C GLY A 108 -21.10 28.82 9.39
N PRO A 109 -20.70 29.76 10.26
CA PRO A 109 -20.17 29.53 11.60
C PRO A 109 -21.23 29.02 12.58
N TYR A 110 -20.85 28.03 13.38
CA TYR A 110 -21.62 27.56 14.54
C TYR A 110 -20.93 28.04 15.81
N GLU A 111 -21.70 28.62 16.72
CA GLU A 111 -21.21 29.12 18.01
C GLU A 111 -21.71 28.23 19.16
N ASP A 112 -20.92 28.20 20.24
CA ASP A 112 -21.21 27.61 21.55
C ASP A 112 -21.86 26.22 21.49
N ARG A 113 -21.11 25.22 21.01
CA ARG A 113 -21.57 23.83 20.89
C ARG A 113 -21.12 22.97 22.07
N PRO A 114 -22.05 22.24 22.73
CA PRO A 114 -21.68 21.35 23.81
C PRO A 114 -20.82 20.18 23.30
N PRO A 115 -20.03 19.54 24.18
CA PRO A 115 -19.33 18.30 23.88
C PRO A 115 -20.25 17.27 23.21
N TYR A 116 -19.71 16.50 22.27
CA TYR A 116 -20.40 15.44 21.52
C TYR A 116 -21.62 15.88 20.71
N SER A 117 -21.69 17.16 20.33
CA SER A 117 -22.68 17.64 19.36
C SER A 117 -22.50 16.95 18.00
N PHE A 118 -23.61 16.54 17.39
CA PHE A 118 -23.62 15.87 16.09
C PHE A 118 -24.78 16.37 15.23
N SER A 119 -24.48 16.73 13.97
CA SER A 119 -25.46 17.27 13.01
C SER A 119 -25.27 16.56 11.67
N PRO A 120 -25.98 15.45 11.41
CA PRO A 120 -25.73 14.62 10.24
C PRO A 120 -25.95 15.38 8.94
N ILE A 121 -25.03 15.21 8.00
CA ILE A 121 -25.09 15.72 6.65
C ILE A 121 -24.81 14.62 5.64
N ILE A 122 -25.45 14.78 4.48
CA ILE A 122 -25.21 13.95 3.31
C ILE A 122 -24.90 14.91 2.18
N VAL A 123 -23.84 14.63 1.44
CA VAL A 123 -23.47 15.40 0.23
C VAL A 123 -23.41 14.44 -0.94
N HIS A 124 -24.18 14.73 -1.99
CA HIS A 124 -24.26 13.96 -3.22
C HIS A 124 -23.65 14.75 -4.35
N PHE A 125 -22.56 14.26 -4.96
CA PHE A 125 -21.80 15.02 -5.94
C PHE A 125 -21.15 14.15 -7.00
N GLU A 126 -20.81 14.76 -8.14
CA GLU A 126 -20.12 14.09 -9.25
C GLU A 126 -18.64 13.88 -8.93
N ASN A 127 -18.21 12.62 -8.99
CA ASN A 127 -16.83 12.20 -8.81
C ASN A 127 -16.48 11.09 -9.81
N ASN A 128 -15.98 11.48 -10.98
CA ASN A 128 -15.52 10.54 -12.01
C ASN A 128 -14.06 10.10 -11.82
N ASN A 129 -13.42 10.39 -10.68
CA ASN A 129 -12.11 9.81 -10.42
C ASN A 129 -12.25 8.28 -10.30
N PRO A 130 -11.27 7.52 -10.79
CA PRO A 130 -11.33 6.08 -10.73
C PRO A 130 -10.94 5.62 -9.31
N PHE A 131 -11.73 4.74 -8.69
CA PHE A 131 -11.57 4.37 -7.27
C PHE A 131 -10.72 3.11 -7.14
N ALA A 132 -9.42 3.26 -6.90
CA ALA A 132 -8.45 2.17 -6.92
C ALA A 132 -8.29 1.61 -5.51
N VAL A 133 -8.78 0.40 -5.31
CA VAL A 133 -8.63 -0.32 -4.04
C VAL A 133 -7.83 -1.58 -4.31
N VAL A 134 -6.69 -1.70 -3.64
CA VAL A 134 -5.94 -2.96 -3.61
C VAL A 134 -6.46 -3.77 -2.42
N GLU A 135 -7.30 -4.76 -2.68
CA GLU A 135 -7.86 -5.64 -1.64
C GLU A 135 -6.73 -6.36 -0.89
N GLU A 136 -5.70 -6.79 -1.62
CA GLU A 136 -4.54 -7.46 -1.05
C GLU A 136 -3.27 -7.10 -1.84
N LEU A 137 -2.26 -6.63 -1.12
CA LEU A 137 -0.90 -6.43 -1.61
C LEU A 137 0.06 -7.33 -0.82
N VAL A 138 0.68 -8.29 -1.50
CA VAL A 138 1.77 -9.09 -0.92
C VAL A 138 3.07 -8.63 -1.55
N ARG A 139 3.91 -7.96 -0.76
CA ARG A 139 5.26 -7.56 -1.16
C ARG A 139 6.26 -8.52 -0.55
N GLU A 140 7.07 -9.14 -1.40
CA GLU A 140 8.24 -9.90 -0.99
C GLU A 140 9.51 -9.09 -1.32
N VAL A 141 10.37 -8.92 -0.32
CA VAL A 141 11.67 -8.27 -0.42
C VAL A 141 12.74 -9.31 -0.10
N GLU A 142 13.41 -9.81 -1.13
CA GLU A 142 14.45 -10.83 -1.02
C GLU A 142 15.83 -10.21 -1.04
N ILE A 143 16.57 -10.40 0.05
CA ILE A 143 17.92 -9.86 0.24
C ILE A 143 18.95 -10.90 -0.22
N SER A 144 19.74 -10.58 -1.24
CA SER A 144 20.88 -11.39 -1.67
C SER A 144 22.20 -10.67 -1.39
N HIS A 145 23.02 -11.21 -0.49
CA HIS A 145 24.37 -10.67 -0.20
C HIS A 145 25.34 -10.78 -1.39
N TRP A 146 24.95 -11.44 -2.49
CA TRP A 146 25.66 -11.38 -3.76
C TRP A 146 25.52 -10.03 -4.49
N GLY A 147 24.67 -9.12 -4.00
CA GLY A 147 24.65 -7.71 -4.41
C GLY A 147 23.31 -7.17 -4.90
N ASN A 148 22.24 -7.97 -4.86
CA ASN A 148 20.92 -7.57 -5.36
C ASN A 148 19.85 -7.65 -4.27
N LEU A 149 18.92 -6.72 -4.32
CA LEU A 149 17.67 -6.74 -3.58
C LEU A 149 16.54 -6.97 -4.59
N GLN A 150 15.86 -8.11 -4.50
CA GLN A 150 14.80 -8.47 -5.43
C GLN A 150 13.44 -8.22 -4.79
N ILE A 151 12.60 -7.42 -5.46
CA ILE A 151 11.27 -7.09 -5.00
C ILE A 151 10.26 -7.79 -5.92
N THR A 152 9.26 -8.43 -5.32
CA THR A 152 8.12 -9.02 -6.02
C THR A 152 6.84 -8.62 -5.30
N GLU A 153 5.95 -7.94 -6.01
CA GLU A 153 4.70 -7.42 -5.48
C GLU A 153 3.52 -8.05 -6.22
N GLN A 154 2.61 -8.67 -5.48
CA GLN A 154 1.40 -9.27 -6.00
C GLN A 154 0.20 -8.41 -5.60
N TYR A 155 -0.56 -7.97 -6.60
CA TYR A 155 -1.68 -7.05 -6.44
C TYR A 155 -3.00 -7.76 -6.74
N LYS A 156 -3.98 -7.61 -5.85
CA LYS A 156 -5.40 -7.84 -6.14
C LYS A 156 -6.13 -6.50 -6.15
N LEU A 157 -6.22 -5.90 -7.33
CA LEU A 157 -6.84 -4.58 -7.54
C LEU A 157 -8.32 -4.75 -7.89
N VAL A 158 -9.18 -3.91 -7.30
CA VAL A 158 -10.58 -3.74 -7.69
C VAL A 158 -10.86 -2.26 -7.92
N HIS A 159 -11.70 -1.98 -8.92
CA HIS A 159 -12.30 -0.66 -9.04
C HIS A 159 -13.53 -0.58 -8.14
N ALA A 160 -13.44 0.14 -7.01
CA ALA A 160 -14.50 0.24 -6.00
C ALA A 160 -15.56 1.33 -6.28
N GLY A 161 -15.63 1.84 -7.51
CA GLY A 161 -16.62 2.83 -7.93
C GLY A 161 -17.98 2.20 -8.23
N ALA A 162 -18.88 2.98 -8.83
CA ALA A 162 -20.19 2.48 -9.25
C ALA A 162 -20.02 1.34 -10.25
N ARG A 163 -20.72 0.22 -10.01
CA ARG A 163 -20.56 -1.02 -10.78
C ARG A 163 -20.99 -0.81 -12.23
N HIS A 164 -20.29 -1.45 -13.16
CA HIS A 164 -20.68 -1.41 -14.55
C HIS A 164 -22.01 -2.14 -14.78
N LYS A 165 -22.95 -1.46 -15.43
CA LYS A 165 -24.25 -1.99 -15.84
C LYS A 165 -24.39 -2.03 -17.35
N GLY A 166 -24.95 -3.13 -17.84
CA GLY A 166 -25.21 -3.34 -19.25
C GLY A 166 -24.02 -3.99 -19.96
N VAL A 167 -23.91 -3.74 -21.27
CA VAL A 167 -22.87 -4.32 -22.11
C VAL A 167 -21.71 -3.36 -22.28
N PHE A 168 -20.49 -3.90 -22.21
CA PHE A 168 -19.30 -3.15 -22.58
C PHE A 168 -19.17 -3.09 -24.11
N SER A 169 -19.09 -1.88 -24.65
CA SER A 169 -18.88 -1.61 -26.07
C SER A 169 -17.49 -1.02 -26.29
N ARG A 170 -16.57 -1.83 -26.84
CA ARG A 170 -15.23 -1.39 -27.20
C ARG A 170 -15.26 -0.24 -28.21
N VAL A 171 -16.16 -0.29 -29.17
CA VAL A 171 -16.34 0.73 -30.22
C VAL A 171 -16.69 2.07 -29.57
N ASP A 172 -17.67 2.09 -28.67
CA ASP A 172 -18.07 3.33 -27.99
C ASP A 172 -16.96 3.86 -27.07
N TYR A 173 -16.23 2.95 -26.42
CA TYR A 173 -15.10 3.32 -25.55
C TYR A 173 -13.98 4.01 -26.33
N GLN A 174 -13.65 3.49 -27.51
CA GLN A 174 -12.57 4.01 -28.35
C GLN A 174 -12.98 5.26 -29.14
N ASN A 175 -14.23 5.34 -29.58
CA ASN A 175 -14.70 6.47 -30.38
C ASN A 175 -14.88 7.76 -29.58
N ARG A 176 -15.27 7.66 -28.30
CA ARG A 176 -15.51 8.83 -27.42
C ARG A 176 -14.94 8.63 -26.01
N PRO A 177 -13.61 8.52 -25.87
CA PRO A 177 -12.97 8.17 -24.60
C PRO A 177 -13.12 9.21 -23.48
N SER A 178 -13.54 10.43 -23.80
CA SER A 178 -13.83 11.52 -22.84
C SER A 178 -15.27 11.51 -22.31
N PHE A 179 -16.15 10.72 -22.91
CA PHE A 179 -17.55 10.58 -22.50
C PHE A 179 -17.87 9.15 -22.05
N ASN A 180 -17.23 8.16 -22.67
CA ASN A 180 -17.44 6.76 -22.41
C ASN A 180 -16.28 6.20 -21.58
N GLY A 181 -16.57 5.78 -20.35
CA GLY A 181 -15.58 5.24 -19.42
C GLY A 181 -14.73 6.29 -18.71
N VAL A 182 -15.28 7.47 -18.42
CA VAL A 182 -14.58 8.55 -17.70
C VAL A 182 -14.13 8.09 -16.31
N SER A 183 -14.95 7.29 -15.63
CA SER A 183 -14.63 6.71 -14.32
C SER A 183 -13.72 5.48 -14.40
N SER A 184 -13.39 4.97 -15.59
CA SER A 184 -12.59 3.75 -15.74
C SER A 184 -11.08 4.00 -15.62
N PHE A 185 -10.33 2.97 -15.19
CA PHE A 185 -8.87 2.99 -15.25
C PHE A 185 -8.37 2.67 -16.66
N LYS A 186 -7.52 3.54 -17.20
CA LYS A 186 -6.74 3.30 -18.42
C LYS A 186 -5.30 2.94 -18.08
N HIS A 187 -4.71 3.70 -17.17
CA HIS A 187 -3.33 3.53 -16.74
C HIS A 187 -3.26 3.61 -15.22
N LEU A 188 -2.27 2.93 -14.66
CA LEU A 188 -1.91 3.02 -13.24
C LEU A 188 -0.43 3.40 -13.18
N LEU A 189 -0.08 4.31 -12.26
CA LEU A 189 1.29 4.77 -12.08
C LEU A 189 1.86 4.19 -10.79
N ALA A 190 2.92 3.40 -10.88
CA ALA A 190 3.74 2.99 -9.76
C ALA A 190 4.98 3.89 -9.64
N ILE A 191 5.20 4.45 -8.46
CA ILE A 191 6.41 5.22 -8.13
C ILE A 191 7.35 4.29 -7.37
N LEU A 192 8.42 3.90 -8.04
CA LEU A 192 9.43 2.96 -7.56
C LEU A 192 10.70 3.70 -7.10
N PRO A 193 11.57 3.07 -6.31
CA PRO A 193 12.84 3.67 -5.90
C PRO A 193 13.75 4.04 -7.10
N PRO A 194 14.71 4.95 -6.92
CA PRO A 194 15.71 5.25 -7.96
C PRO A 194 16.55 4.00 -8.27
N ARG A 195 17.21 3.99 -9.45
CA ARG A 195 18.07 2.89 -9.91
C ARG A 195 17.37 1.51 -9.96
N THR A 196 16.05 1.52 -10.09
CA THR A 196 15.27 0.31 -10.34
C THR A 196 15.67 -0.28 -11.70
N HIS A 197 15.92 -1.59 -11.74
CA HIS A 197 16.28 -2.32 -12.97
C HIS A 197 15.54 -3.66 -13.06
N SER A 198 15.66 -4.34 -14.20
CA SER A 198 15.07 -5.68 -14.43
C SER A 198 13.57 -5.75 -14.10
N VAL A 199 12.83 -4.70 -14.45
CA VAL A 199 11.40 -4.59 -14.16
C VAL A 199 10.62 -5.57 -15.05
N TYR A 200 9.68 -6.30 -14.46
CA TYR A 200 8.72 -7.11 -15.18
C TYR A 200 7.30 -6.86 -14.65
N TYR A 201 6.34 -6.93 -15.57
CA TYR A 201 4.91 -6.79 -15.30
C TYR A 201 4.16 -7.95 -15.96
N ARG A 202 3.52 -8.78 -15.14
CA ARG A 202 2.86 -10.00 -15.60
C ARG A 202 1.58 -10.28 -14.83
N ASP A 203 0.69 -11.05 -15.41
CA ASP A 203 -0.44 -11.66 -14.70
C ASP A 203 -0.29 -13.18 -14.63
N GLU A 204 -1.35 -13.86 -14.21
CA GLU A 204 -1.36 -15.33 -14.10
C GLU A 204 -1.17 -16.03 -15.46
N ILE A 205 -1.59 -15.39 -16.56
CA ILE A 205 -1.55 -15.97 -17.91
C ILE A 205 -0.31 -15.53 -18.71
N GLY A 206 0.54 -14.68 -18.13
CA GLY A 206 1.86 -14.37 -18.68
C GLY A 206 2.20 -12.89 -18.70
N ASN A 207 3.13 -12.52 -19.58
CA ASN A 207 3.62 -11.16 -19.68
C ASN A 207 2.55 -10.19 -20.19
N ILE A 208 2.57 -8.96 -19.68
CA ILE A 208 1.78 -7.84 -20.21
C ILE A 208 2.78 -6.80 -20.75
N SER A 209 2.75 -6.57 -22.06
CA SER A 209 3.70 -5.67 -22.73
C SER A 209 3.30 -4.19 -22.69
N SER A 210 2.06 -3.89 -22.29
CA SER A 210 1.52 -2.54 -22.19
C SER A 210 1.98 -1.85 -20.90
N SER A 211 3.28 -1.56 -20.83
CA SER A 211 3.91 -0.86 -19.71
C SER A 211 5.01 0.09 -20.20
N HIS A 212 5.14 1.24 -19.57
CA HIS A 212 6.17 2.23 -19.84
C HIS A 212 6.98 2.49 -18.58
N PHE A 213 8.27 2.14 -18.62
CA PHE A 213 9.19 2.37 -17.52
C PHE A 213 10.10 3.56 -17.83
N ARG A 214 10.21 4.48 -16.87
CA ARG A 214 11.09 5.64 -16.93
C ARG A 214 11.91 5.72 -15.65
N THR A 215 13.21 5.96 -15.80
CA THR A 215 14.12 6.09 -14.66
C THR A 215 14.57 7.55 -14.54
N ASP A 216 14.51 8.08 -13.33
CA ASP A 216 15.05 9.38 -12.95
C ASP A 216 16.02 9.20 -11.76
N ASN A 217 16.86 10.21 -11.51
CA ASN A 217 17.85 10.19 -10.44
C ASN A 217 17.22 10.10 -9.04
N ARG A 218 15.97 10.56 -8.87
CA ARG A 218 15.26 10.57 -7.59
C ARG A 218 14.26 9.44 -7.41
N LYS A 219 13.69 8.94 -8.51
CA LYS A 219 12.64 7.92 -8.52
C LYS A 219 12.61 7.20 -9.86
N SER A 220 11.96 6.05 -9.91
CA SER A 220 11.59 5.42 -11.18
C SER A 220 10.06 5.39 -11.28
N GLU A 221 9.54 5.57 -12.48
CA GLU A 221 8.11 5.58 -12.77
C GLU A 221 7.77 4.42 -13.68
N LEU A 222 6.81 3.60 -13.27
CA LEU A 222 6.27 2.52 -14.07
C LEU A 222 4.78 2.81 -14.31
N GLU A 223 4.46 3.21 -15.52
CA GLU A 223 3.09 3.32 -15.99
C GLU A 223 2.65 1.98 -16.58
N ILE A 224 1.61 1.38 -16.04
CA ILE A 224 1.05 0.10 -16.50
C ILE A 224 -0.36 0.29 -17.05
N GLU A 225 -0.66 -0.41 -18.13
CA GLU A 225 -2.00 -0.55 -18.67
C GLU A 225 -2.44 -2.01 -18.51
N PRO A 226 -3.46 -2.30 -17.68
CA PRO A 226 -4.04 -3.63 -17.57
C PRO A 226 -4.58 -4.12 -18.93
N ARG A 227 -4.73 -5.44 -19.11
CA ARG A 227 -5.20 -6.05 -20.38
C ARG A 227 -6.57 -5.53 -20.87
N TYR A 228 -7.38 -5.01 -19.95
CA TYR A 228 -8.67 -4.42 -20.22
C TYR A 228 -8.88 -3.21 -19.30
N PRO A 229 -9.63 -2.19 -19.74
CA PRO A 229 -9.97 -1.06 -18.87
C PRO A 229 -10.77 -1.57 -17.68
N LEU A 230 -10.49 -1.07 -16.48
CA LEU A 230 -11.23 -1.48 -15.30
C LEU A 230 -12.40 -0.52 -15.10
N PHE A 231 -13.62 -1.03 -15.25
CA PHE A 231 -14.85 -0.36 -14.81
C PHE A 231 -15.21 -0.78 -13.39
N GLY A 232 -16.11 -0.03 -12.73
CA GLY A 232 -16.48 -0.33 -11.35
C GLY A 232 -16.96 -1.79 -11.18
N GLY A 233 -16.46 -2.41 -10.12
CA GLY A 233 -16.65 -3.83 -9.80
C GLY A 233 -15.68 -4.79 -10.50
N TRP A 234 -14.96 -4.36 -11.56
CA TRP A 234 -13.99 -5.22 -12.22
C TRP A 234 -12.71 -5.33 -11.40
N LYS A 235 -12.08 -6.50 -11.48
CA LYS A 235 -10.85 -6.84 -10.75
C LYS A 235 -9.71 -7.10 -11.71
N ALA A 236 -8.49 -6.85 -11.27
CA ALA A 236 -7.26 -7.24 -11.94
C ALA A 236 -6.28 -7.80 -10.93
N THR A 237 -5.68 -8.94 -11.25
CA THR A 237 -4.62 -9.54 -10.47
C THR A 237 -3.35 -9.57 -11.30
N PHE A 238 -2.28 -9.00 -10.76
CA PHE A 238 -1.01 -8.89 -11.48
C PHE A 238 0.17 -8.84 -10.52
N VAL A 239 1.35 -9.06 -11.07
CA VAL A 239 2.62 -9.06 -10.36
C VAL A 239 3.54 -8.03 -11.00
N ILE A 240 4.12 -7.18 -10.17
CA ILE A 240 5.23 -6.30 -10.53
C ILE A 240 6.45 -6.80 -9.80
N GLY A 241 7.56 -7.01 -10.50
CA GLY A 241 8.82 -7.31 -9.84
C GLY A 241 9.97 -6.55 -10.47
N TYR A 242 10.97 -6.26 -9.64
CA TYR A 242 12.09 -5.42 -10.02
C TYR A 242 13.29 -5.64 -9.09
N GLY A 243 14.48 -5.35 -9.62
CA GLY A 243 15.74 -5.39 -8.89
C GLY A 243 16.16 -4.01 -8.41
N LEU A 244 16.79 -3.99 -7.23
CA LEU A 244 17.44 -2.83 -6.66
C LEU A 244 18.87 -3.18 -6.24
N PRO A 245 19.81 -2.25 -6.40
CA PRO A 245 21.18 -2.43 -5.95
C PRO A 245 21.24 -2.45 -4.41
N LEU A 246 21.79 -3.52 -3.84
CA LEU A 246 21.72 -3.80 -2.40
C LEU A 246 22.32 -2.68 -1.53
N GLN A 247 23.42 -2.06 -1.98
CA GLN A 247 24.16 -1.04 -1.24
C GLN A 247 23.35 0.22 -0.89
N ASP A 248 22.23 0.46 -1.57
CA ASP A 248 21.39 1.63 -1.34
C ASP A 248 20.37 1.40 -0.20
N PHE A 249 20.14 0.14 0.18
CA PHE A 249 19.06 -0.26 1.09
C PHE A 249 19.55 -1.13 2.26
N LEU A 250 20.73 -1.73 2.16
CA LEU A 250 21.33 -2.53 3.22
C LEU A 250 22.49 -1.79 3.87
N PHE A 251 22.43 -1.69 5.20
CA PHE A 251 23.37 -0.93 6.00
C PHE A 251 23.86 -1.75 7.19
N GLU A 252 24.93 -1.28 7.83
CA GLU A 252 25.49 -1.88 9.05
C GLU A 252 25.26 -0.94 10.24
N SER A 253 24.82 -1.51 11.35
CA SER A 253 24.62 -0.83 12.62
C SER A 253 25.92 -0.85 13.44
N SER A 254 26.05 0.04 14.43
CA SER A 254 27.24 0.15 15.27
C SER A 254 27.52 -1.10 16.11
N ASP A 255 26.51 -1.92 16.36
CA ASP A 255 26.59 -3.22 17.03
C ASP A 255 26.98 -4.38 16.11
N GLY A 256 27.30 -4.10 14.84
CA GLY A 256 27.71 -5.09 13.83
C GLY A 256 26.55 -5.86 13.20
N LYS A 257 25.30 -5.52 13.53
CA LYS A 257 24.12 -6.08 12.84
C LYS A 257 23.90 -5.42 11.49
N ARG A 258 23.34 -6.17 10.55
CA ARG A 258 22.89 -5.61 9.27
C ARG A 258 21.43 -5.22 9.37
N TYR A 259 21.04 -4.19 8.64
CA TYR A 259 19.64 -3.83 8.53
C TYR A 259 19.24 -3.39 7.13
N LEU A 260 18.09 -3.88 6.70
CA LEU A 260 17.37 -3.36 5.54
C LEU A 260 16.67 -2.07 5.97
N ASN A 261 16.73 -1.02 5.15
CA ASN A 261 15.91 0.18 5.28
C ASN A 261 15.10 0.34 3.99
N PHE A 262 13.77 0.17 4.08
CA PHE A 262 12.89 0.16 2.91
C PHE A 262 11.55 0.85 3.20
N SER A 263 10.77 1.18 2.18
CA SER A 263 9.48 1.84 2.35
C SER A 263 8.34 0.82 2.53
N PHE A 264 7.45 1.06 3.50
CA PHE A 264 6.38 0.10 3.82
C PHE A 264 5.18 0.18 2.86
N GLY A 265 4.76 1.38 2.44
CA GLY A 265 3.49 1.62 1.73
C GLY A 265 3.39 1.06 0.30
N CYS A 266 2.24 1.27 -0.34
CA CYS A 266 1.98 0.90 -1.74
C CYS A 266 2.65 1.89 -2.70
N PRO A 267 3.35 1.44 -3.77
CA PRO A 267 3.96 2.33 -4.75
C PRO A 267 2.95 2.84 -5.78
N LEU A 268 1.78 2.21 -5.91
CA LEU A 268 0.73 2.70 -6.81
C LEU A 268 0.16 4.01 -6.29
N ALA A 269 0.25 5.05 -7.11
CA ALA A 269 -0.28 6.37 -6.82
C ALA A 269 -1.81 6.34 -6.65
N GLU A 270 -2.31 7.16 -5.73
CA GLU A 270 -3.76 7.34 -5.50
C GLU A 270 -4.52 6.05 -5.17
N THR A 271 -3.85 5.08 -4.53
CA THR A 271 -4.47 3.82 -4.10
C THR A 271 -4.58 3.72 -2.59
N VAL A 272 -5.62 3.01 -2.14
CA VAL A 272 -5.73 2.52 -0.77
C VAL A 272 -5.59 1.01 -0.78
N VAL A 273 -5.00 0.45 0.28
CA VAL A 273 -4.79 -0.98 0.40
C VAL A 273 -5.51 -1.52 1.63
N ASP A 274 -6.38 -2.51 1.44
CA ASP A 274 -7.15 -3.09 2.55
C ASP A 274 -6.28 -3.99 3.42
N LYS A 275 -5.47 -4.85 2.79
CA LYS A 275 -4.47 -5.68 3.46
C LYS A 275 -3.12 -5.60 2.75
N LEU A 276 -2.10 -5.18 3.48
CA LEU A 276 -0.71 -5.19 3.05
C LEU A 276 0.09 -6.19 3.90
N THR A 277 0.72 -7.14 3.23
CA THR A 277 1.66 -8.10 3.82
C THR A 277 3.04 -7.87 3.22
N VAL A 278 4.01 -7.46 4.03
CA VAL A 278 5.42 -7.31 3.65
C VAL A 278 6.20 -8.49 4.19
N LYS A 279 6.81 -9.26 3.30
CA LYS A 279 7.66 -10.41 3.61
C LYS A 279 9.12 -10.04 3.31
N VAL A 280 9.94 -9.91 4.34
CA VAL A 280 11.38 -9.71 4.19
C VAL A 280 12.08 -11.06 4.27
N VAL A 281 12.53 -11.55 3.12
CA VAL A 281 13.24 -12.83 2.99
C VAL A 281 14.72 -12.59 3.24
N LEU A 282 15.18 -13.04 4.40
CA LEU A 282 16.57 -12.94 4.81
C LEU A 282 17.38 -14.09 4.22
N PRO A 283 18.67 -13.88 3.91
CA PRO A 283 19.52 -14.93 3.39
C PRO A 283 19.77 -16.01 4.44
N GLU A 284 20.06 -17.23 3.96
CA GLU A 284 20.22 -18.40 4.82
C GLU A 284 21.33 -18.19 5.86
N GLY A 285 21.09 -18.62 7.10
CA GLY A 285 22.00 -18.42 8.22
C GLY A 285 21.85 -17.08 8.95
N SER A 286 20.88 -16.24 8.55
CA SER A 286 20.50 -15.03 9.29
C SER A 286 19.85 -15.38 10.64
N LYS A 287 20.24 -14.66 11.70
CA LYS A 287 19.77 -14.88 13.08
C LYS A 287 19.10 -13.64 13.65
N GLU A 288 18.17 -13.88 14.57
CA GLU A 288 17.51 -12.85 15.40
C GLU A 288 16.91 -11.68 14.59
N PRO A 289 15.99 -11.95 13.64
CA PRO A 289 15.35 -10.88 12.89
C PRO A 289 14.50 -10.00 13.81
N SER A 290 14.59 -8.68 13.65
CA SER A 290 13.70 -7.73 14.33
C SER A 290 13.30 -6.58 13.41
N ALA A 291 12.05 -6.15 13.47
CA ALA A 291 11.54 -5.02 12.70
C ALA A 291 11.36 -3.77 13.56
N VAL A 292 11.66 -2.62 12.99
CA VAL A 292 11.32 -1.30 13.52
C VAL A 292 10.41 -0.62 12.49
N VAL A 293 9.15 -0.41 12.89
CA VAL A 293 8.09 0.15 12.04
C VAL A 293 7.44 1.31 12.81
N PRO A 294 7.18 2.48 12.17
CA PRO A 294 6.69 3.67 12.88
C PRO A 294 5.22 3.60 13.31
N PHE A 295 4.53 2.50 13.04
CA PHE A 295 3.12 2.30 13.35
C PHE A 295 2.84 0.83 13.72
N PRO A 296 1.72 0.53 14.39
CA PRO A 296 1.36 -0.83 14.77
C PRO A 296 1.19 -1.75 13.54
N VAL A 297 1.86 -2.90 13.60
CA VAL A 297 1.77 -4.00 12.63
C VAL A 297 1.76 -5.34 13.36
N GLU A 298 1.09 -6.32 12.79
CA GLU A 298 1.22 -7.72 13.22
C GLU A 298 2.52 -8.29 12.64
N GLN A 299 3.27 -9.05 13.43
CA GLN A 299 4.56 -9.60 13.03
C GLN A 299 4.68 -11.08 13.39
N HIS A 300 5.23 -11.87 12.48
CA HIS A 300 5.55 -13.26 12.69
C HIS A 300 6.71 -13.70 11.80
N VAL A 301 7.28 -14.87 12.10
CA VAL A 301 8.40 -15.43 11.34
C VAL A 301 7.95 -16.69 10.62
N GLU A 302 8.30 -16.78 9.34
CA GLU A 302 8.08 -17.94 8.48
C GLU A 302 9.43 -18.48 7.97
N THR A 303 9.40 -19.68 7.37
CA THR A 303 10.55 -20.26 6.67
C THR A 303 10.19 -20.48 5.21
N LYS A 304 11.09 -20.06 4.31
CA LYS A 304 10.94 -20.25 2.87
C LYS A 304 12.15 -21.00 2.32
N TYR A 305 11.92 -21.87 1.35
CA TYR A 305 12.98 -22.55 0.62
C TYR A 305 13.05 -21.99 -0.80
N SER A 306 14.26 -21.69 -1.24
CA SER A 306 14.61 -21.23 -2.58
C SER A 306 15.73 -22.10 -3.16
N TYR A 307 16.26 -21.69 -4.31
CA TYR A 307 17.39 -22.36 -4.93
C TYR A 307 18.63 -22.31 -4.05
N LEU A 308 19.34 -23.45 -4.00
CA LEU A 308 20.59 -23.63 -3.24
C LEU A 308 20.46 -23.54 -1.71
N ASP A 309 19.23 -23.48 -1.18
CA ASP A 309 19.02 -23.46 0.26
C ASP A 309 19.09 -24.88 0.86
N VAL A 310 19.73 -25.04 2.03
CA VAL A 310 19.84 -26.34 2.73
C VAL A 310 18.92 -26.40 3.96
N VAL A 311 18.98 -25.39 4.81
CA VAL A 311 18.20 -25.25 6.05
C VAL A 311 16.91 -24.46 5.81
N GLY A 312 16.96 -23.53 4.84
CA GLY A 312 15.86 -22.62 4.52
C GLY A 312 16.12 -21.20 5.02
N ARG A 313 15.46 -20.25 4.37
CA ARG A 313 15.57 -18.81 4.64
C ARG A 313 14.52 -18.36 5.66
N THR A 314 14.97 -17.55 6.60
CA THR A 314 14.09 -16.88 7.57
C THR A 314 13.35 -15.75 6.90
N VAL A 315 12.03 -15.73 7.01
CA VAL A 315 11.17 -14.67 6.45
C VAL A 315 10.49 -13.93 7.59
N LEU A 316 10.76 -12.63 7.71
CA LEU A 316 10.03 -11.77 8.64
C LEU A 316 8.80 -11.20 7.94
N VAL A 317 7.62 -11.52 8.46
CA VAL A 317 6.34 -11.10 7.89
C VAL A 317 5.75 -9.98 8.73
N LEU A 318 5.36 -8.90 8.07
CA LEU A 318 4.72 -7.74 8.65
C LEU A 318 3.35 -7.56 7.98
N GLU A 319 2.27 -7.61 8.76
CA GLU A 319 0.91 -7.44 8.26
C GLU A 319 0.28 -6.15 8.80
N LYS A 320 -0.37 -5.41 7.90
CA LYS A 320 -1.15 -4.22 8.25
C LYS A 320 -2.43 -4.16 7.42
N LYS A 321 -3.51 -3.79 8.10
CA LYS A 321 -4.80 -3.48 7.46
C LYS A 321 -4.97 -1.98 7.30
N ASN A 322 -5.77 -1.58 6.31
CA ASN A 322 -6.16 -0.20 6.04
C ASN A 322 -4.95 0.75 5.86
N VAL A 323 -4.20 0.54 4.78
CA VAL A 323 -2.99 1.29 4.46
C VAL A 323 -3.29 2.39 3.45
N VAL A 324 -3.11 3.62 3.90
CA VAL A 324 -3.15 4.86 3.09
C VAL A 324 -1.75 5.30 2.64
N PRO A 325 -1.61 6.19 1.63
CA PRO A 325 -0.31 6.66 1.12
C PRO A 325 0.65 7.21 2.19
N GLU A 326 0.17 7.78 3.27
CA GLU A 326 0.95 8.35 4.38
C GLU A 326 1.70 7.27 5.18
N HIS A 327 1.26 6.01 5.11
CA HIS A 327 2.01 4.88 5.65
C HIS A 327 3.21 4.48 4.78
N ASN A 328 3.45 5.16 3.66
CA ASN A 328 4.67 5.01 2.87
C ASN A 328 5.88 5.67 3.56
N SER A 329 6.13 5.22 4.79
CA SER A 329 7.25 5.61 5.63
C SER A 329 8.34 4.54 5.61
N PRO A 330 9.60 4.90 5.89
CA PRO A 330 10.68 3.93 6.02
C PRO A 330 10.43 3.00 7.21
N PHE A 331 10.74 1.72 7.02
CA PHE A 331 10.82 0.71 8.06
C PHE A 331 12.18 0.00 7.97
N GLN A 332 12.61 -0.57 9.09
CA GLN A 332 13.91 -1.22 9.18
C GLN A 332 13.76 -2.67 9.64
N VAL A 333 14.56 -3.56 9.08
CA VAL A 333 14.65 -4.96 9.53
C VAL A 333 16.10 -5.31 9.82
N TYR A 334 16.39 -5.56 11.09
CA TYR A 334 17.71 -5.91 11.61
C TYR A 334 17.89 -7.43 11.63
N TYR A 335 19.11 -7.89 11.37
CA TYR A 335 19.49 -9.29 11.49
C TYR A 335 21.01 -9.44 11.66
N SER A 336 21.41 -10.55 12.29
CA SER A 336 22.81 -10.94 12.44
C SER A 336 23.19 -11.95 11.35
N PHE A 337 24.29 -11.72 10.63
CA PHE A 337 24.70 -12.59 9.52
C PHE A 337 26.22 -12.77 9.47
N ASN A 338 26.69 -14.02 9.42
CA ASN A 338 28.09 -14.32 9.23
C ASN A 338 28.41 -14.43 7.74
N GLN A 339 29.30 -13.57 7.24
CA GLN A 339 29.65 -13.50 5.83
C GLN A 339 30.32 -14.77 5.28
N MET A 340 30.92 -15.59 6.16
CA MET A 340 31.48 -16.89 5.76
C MET A 340 30.40 -17.87 5.27
N VAL A 341 29.14 -17.70 5.69
CA VAL A 341 28.01 -18.56 5.29
C VAL A 341 27.71 -18.43 3.79
N VAL A 342 28.01 -17.28 3.17
CA VAL A 342 27.83 -17.08 1.72
C VAL A 342 28.64 -18.09 0.90
N LEU A 343 29.77 -18.57 1.43
CA LEU A 343 30.61 -19.58 0.75
C LEU A 343 30.00 -20.99 0.74
N ALA A 344 28.95 -21.24 1.54
CA ALA A 344 28.29 -22.54 1.58
C ALA A 344 27.61 -22.87 0.23
N GLU A 345 26.96 -21.89 -0.41
CA GLU A 345 26.24 -22.12 -1.69
C GLU A 345 27.21 -22.55 -2.82
N PRO A 346 28.35 -21.87 -3.09
CA PRO A 346 29.32 -22.34 -4.07
C PRO A 346 29.97 -23.68 -3.70
N LEU A 347 30.31 -23.89 -2.42
CA LEU A 347 30.93 -25.14 -1.97
C LEU A 347 29.99 -26.33 -2.13
N MET A 348 28.68 -26.13 -1.98
CA MET A 348 27.67 -27.16 -2.23
C MET A 348 27.69 -27.60 -3.70
N LEU A 349 27.73 -26.65 -4.64
CA LEU A 349 27.82 -26.96 -6.07
C LEU A 349 29.13 -27.68 -6.41
N VAL A 350 30.27 -27.18 -5.90
CA VAL A 350 31.57 -27.81 -6.09
C VAL A 350 31.55 -29.26 -5.58
N SER A 351 30.97 -29.48 -4.40
CA SER A 351 30.85 -30.81 -3.81
C SER A 351 29.98 -31.73 -4.66
N ALA A 352 28.84 -31.25 -5.17
CA ALA A 352 27.95 -32.04 -6.02
C ALA A 352 28.66 -32.51 -7.31
N PHE A 353 29.36 -31.61 -8.01
CA PHE A 353 30.14 -31.98 -9.19
C PHE A 353 31.31 -32.89 -8.85
N PHE A 354 32.01 -32.63 -7.73
CA PHE A 354 33.09 -33.48 -7.25
C PHE A 354 32.61 -34.93 -7.03
N PHE A 355 31.48 -35.12 -6.33
CA PHE A 355 30.92 -36.46 -6.11
C PHE A 355 30.46 -37.14 -7.39
N LEU A 356 29.94 -36.39 -8.37
CA LEU A 356 29.63 -36.93 -9.69
C LEU A 356 30.89 -37.51 -10.37
N PHE A 357 32.00 -36.77 -10.37
CA PHE A 357 33.26 -37.26 -10.95
C PHE A 357 33.81 -38.46 -10.18
N VAL A 358 33.76 -38.45 -8.85
CA VAL A 358 34.17 -39.60 -8.02
C VAL A 358 33.32 -40.84 -8.36
N ALA A 359 32.00 -40.68 -8.53
CA ALA A 359 31.11 -41.77 -8.93
C ALA A 359 31.44 -42.31 -10.33
N CYS A 360 31.74 -41.44 -11.29
CA CYS A 360 32.20 -41.86 -12.62
C CYS A 360 33.52 -42.65 -12.55
N VAL A 361 34.49 -42.17 -11.77
CA VAL A 361 35.76 -42.87 -11.56
C VAL A 361 35.53 -44.23 -10.91
N ALA A 362 34.70 -44.31 -9.86
CA ALA A 362 34.36 -45.57 -9.22
C ALA A 362 33.68 -46.54 -10.20
N TYR A 363 32.71 -46.07 -10.99
CA TYR A 363 32.03 -46.86 -12.01
C TYR A 363 33.01 -47.47 -13.03
N LEU A 364 33.99 -46.69 -13.51
CA LEU A 364 35.01 -47.16 -14.45
C LEU A 364 35.95 -48.22 -13.86
N HIS A 365 36.11 -48.26 -12.53
CA HIS A 365 36.97 -49.22 -11.83
C HIS A 365 36.21 -50.43 -11.29
N ILE A 366 34.87 -50.48 -11.42
CA ILE A 366 34.08 -51.65 -11.07
C ILE A 366 34.12 -52.64 -12.25
N ASP A 367 34.79 -53.77 -12.04
CA ASP A 367 34.76 -54.91 -12.96
C ASP A 367 33.48 -55.73 -12.72
N LEU A 368 32.54 -55.65 -13.67
CA LEU A 368 31.27 -56.40 -13.66
C LEU A 368 31.33 -57.68 -14.52
N SER A 369 32.52 -58.13 -14.92
CA SER A 369 32.66 -59.34 -15.74
C SER A 369 32.28 -60.61 -14.96
N ILE A 370 31.41 -61.43 -15.55
CA ILE A 370 30.90 -62.68 -14.93
C ILE A 370 31.89 -63.85 -15.15
N HIS A 371 32.75 -63.75 -16.15
CA HIS A 371 33.83 -64.69 -16.38
C HIS A 371 35.10 -63.91 -16.75
N LYS A 372 36.18 -64.22 -16.05
CA LYS A 372 37.51 -63.63 -16.27
C LYS A 372 38.23 -64.25 -17.46
#